data_AF-A0A9D8FUQ1-F1
#
_entry.id   AF-A0A9D8FUQ1-F1
#
_cell.length_a   1.000
_cell.length_b   1.000
_cell.length_c   1.000
_cell.angle_alpha   90.00
_cell.angle_beta   90.00
_cell.angle_gamma   90.00
#
_symmetry.space_group_name_H-M   'P 1'
#
loop_
_entity.id
_entity.type
_entity.pdbx_description
1 polymer ?
#
loop_
_entity_poly.entity_id
_entity_poly.type
_entity_poly.pdbx_seq_one_letter_code
_entity_poly.pdbx_strand_id
1 'polypeptide(L)'
;MRPIPTKYLLLLTSLSSILLLSCLVTDLLPTATPSPADLRAEATYTMTATSTAVATPTPDPTHTATAPAPSPTPSTPEPPGETYIIDQERRIGEYVVRLWRNTAPEGIGYDNIATISGAGQPEVRVEFAAVLGEETGTDLTGEGHPDAVIEVFTGGAHCCLSTIVYDLGPTLTKVLETPLSNCGGSFQDLDGDGIAEYVTCDDLFAYVYCCYAGSPAPRVVLRYDPGSGYVPASPQYGDIYAGPIGADTEIAENAEPGGRCEWDETTRCGVLPLVLDLLYAGQDAQAWAELDRLYPYPDVLLFWAEIVQAVSSSPLYVPSGAKVDVPYPPYYMLYLRSGCGGDMQYVVGVLGEGQPTCDQEMPRRDLYWLQIQLQDAGLLAEGEMLMLAPDGCPDACRLDVIRIADNAQVGIIRLDVQAGFPGEVYRIGETESAHWRLRGDLTWERVGQ
;
A
#
# COMPACT_ATOMS: atom_id res chain seq x y z
N MET A 1 47.27 3.52 -58.25
CA MET A 1 47.43 4.87 -58.84
C MET A 1 46.83 5.88 -57.88
N ARG A 2 47.51 7.02 -57.70
CA ARG A 2 47.33 8.14 -56.74
C ARG A 2 45.96 8.87 -56.83
N PRO A 3 45.61 9.84 -55.92
CA PRO A 3 46.31 10.31 -54.71
C PRO A 3 45.43 10.54 -53.44
N ILE A 4 46.14 10.73 -52.31
CA ILE A 4 45.75 11.52 -51.10
C ILE A 4 46.27 12.98 -51.30
N PRO A 5 45.69 14.02 -50.64
CA PRO A 5 46.48 14.70 -49.58
C PRO A 5 45.63 15.12 -48.36
N THR A 6 45.98 14.83 -47.09
CA THR A 6 47.07 15.30 -46.19
C THR A 6 46.71 16.55 -45.37
N LYS A 7 46.87 16.43 -44.03
CA LYS A 7 47.37 17.40 -43.00
C LYS A 7 46.49 17.36 -41.73
N TYR A 8 46.90 17.15 -40.47
CA TYR A 8 48.15 17.03 -39.67
C TYR A 8 47.69 16.28 -38.38
N LEU A 9 48.28 15.16 -37.88
CA LEU A 9 49.51 15.02 -37.08
C LEU A 9 49.51 16.00 -35.87
N LEU A 10 49.48 15.60 -34.58
CA LEU A 10 50.60 15.09 -33.72
C LEU A 10 50.07 15.26 -32.25
N LEU A 11 50.15 14.34 -31.28
CA LEU A 11 51.33 13.90 -30.50
C LEU A 11 50.94 12.74 -29.52
N LEU A 12 51.73 11.65 -29.57
CA LEU A 12 52.36 10.88 -28.46
C LEU A 12 51.48 10.21 -27.36
N THR A 13 51.35 8.86 -27.28
CA THR A 13 52.30 7.82 -26.78
C THR A 13 52.77 8.12 -25.34
N SER A 14 52.81 7.23 -24.33
CA SER A 14 52.88 5.76 -24.25
C SER A 14 53.15 5.34 -22.78
N LEU A 15 53.02 4.04 -22.49
CA LEU A 15 53.73 3.23 -21.46
C LEU A 15 53.15 3.14 -20.02
N SER A 16 52.50 1.99 -19.78
CA SER A 16 52.97 0.87 -18.96
C SER A 16 53.52 1.07 -17.54
N SER A 17 52.85 0.35 -16.63
CA SER A 17 53.40 -0.52 -15.57
C SER A 17 53.56 0.01 -14.13
N ILE A 18 52.67 -0.50 -13.27
CA ILE A 18 52.91 -1.21 -12.00
C ILE A 18 53.80 -0.52 -10.95
N LEU A 19 53.17 -0.15 -9.82
CA LEU A 19 53.73 -0.41 -8.49
C LEU A 19 52.60 -0.61 -7.46
N LEU A 20 52.61 -1.80 -6.83
CA LEU A 20 51.88 -2.13 -5.62
C LEU A 20 52.56 -1.45 -4.41
N LEU A 21 51.76 -0.89 -3.48
CA LEU A 21 51.92 -1.14 -2.03
C LEU A 21 50.70 -0.63 -1.22
N SER A 22 49.91 -1.60 -0.76
CA SER A 22 49.28 -1.71 0.57
C SER A 22 48.67 -0.48 1.27
N CYS A 23 47.35 -0.55 1.47
CA CYS A 23 46.75 -0.53 2.81
C CYS A 23 45.57 -1.52 2.84
N LEU A 24 45.82 -2.68 3.46
CA LEU A 24 44.79 -3.55 4.04
C LEU A 24 44.39 -2.94 5.39
N VAL A 25 43.10 -2.93 5.72
CA VAL A 25 42.49 -3.32 7.00
C VAL A 25 40.95 -3.38 6.79
N THR A 26 40.42 -4.61 6.69
CA THR A 26 39.16 -5.22 7.27
C THR A 26 37.88 -4.37 7.36
N ASP A 27 36.66 -4.79 7.02
CA ASP A 27 36.05 -6.11 6.78
C ASP A 27 34.87 -5.94 5.81
N LEU A 28 34.70 -6.86 4.86
CA LEU A 28 33.47 -7.05 4.10
C LEU A 28 32.58 -8.00 4.90
N LEU A 29 31.50 -7.48 5.49
CA LEU A 29 30.41 -8.29 6.01
C LEU A 29 29.60 -8.86 4.84
N PRO A 30 29.22 -10.15 4.86
CA PRO A 30 28.23 -10.67 3.91
C PRO A 30 26.87 -10.03 4.21
N THR A 31 26.18 -9.59 3.17
CA THR A 31 24.76 -9.23 3.18
C THR A 31 23.94 -10.44 3.59
N ALA A 32 23.64 -10.54 4.89
CA ALA A 32 22.61 -11.41 5.43
C ALA A 32 21.38 -10.54 5.74
N THR A 33 20.24 -10.94 5.19
CA THR A 33 18.91 -10.47 5.60
C THR A 33 18.73 -10.71 7.11
N PRO A 34 18.30 -9.71 7.90
CA PRO A 34 18.10 -9.92 9.33
C PRO A 34 16.92 -10.83 9.58
N SER A 35 17.04 -11.65 10.62
CA SER A 35 15.97 -12.50 11.15
C SER A 35 15.04 -11.66 12.05
N PRO A 36 13.75 -12.01 12.18
CA PRO A 36 12.78 -11.29 13.03
C PRO A 36 13.19 -11.14 14.52
N ALA A 37 14.20 -11.88 14.99
CA ALA A 37 14.72 -11.76 16.34
C ALA A 37 15.57 -10.49 16.59
N ASP A 38 16.12 -9.86 15.54
CA ASP A 38 17.10 -8.77 15.69
C ASP A 38 16.46 -7.38 15.91
N LEU A 39 15.13 -7.27 15.88
CA LEU A 39 14.39 -6.01 16.12
C LEU A 39 14.05 -5.77 17.61
N ARG A 40 14.40 -6.68 18.53
CA ARG A 40 13.96 -6.63 19.94
C ARG A 40 14.93 -6.00 20.94
N ALA A 41 16.01 -5.37 20.49
CA ALA A 41 17.13 -5.03 21.37
C ALA A 41 17.29 -3.54 21.72
N GLU A 42 16.24 -2.71 21.76
CA GLU A 42 16.33 -1.36 22.35
C GLU A 42 15.06 -0.94 23.09
N ALA A 43 14.73 -1.59 24.20
CA ALA A 43 13.98 -0.97 25.32
C ALA A 43 13.96 -1.91 26.52
N THR A 44 14.88 -1.75 27.47
CA THR A 44 14.72 -2.30 28.82
C THR A 44 14.78 -1.16 29.83
N TYR A 45 13.63 -0.86 30.44
CA TYR A 45 13.56 -0.06 31.66
C TYR A 45 13.13 -0.95 32.82
N THR A 46 13.94 -0.99 33.87
CA THR A 46 13.73 -1.83 35.05
C THR A 46 12.87 -1.10 36.08
N MET A 47 11.73 -1.65 36.48
CA MET A 47 10.98 -1.19 37.64
C MET A 47 10.84 -2.33 38.66
N THR A 48 11.35 -2.10 39.87
CA THR A 48 11.27 -3.02 41.01
C THR A 48 10.05 -2.64 41.83
N ALA A 49 9.08 -3.55 42.01
CA ALA A 49 7.93 -3.34 42.90
C ALA A 49 7.97 -4.32 44.08
N THR A 50 7.91 -3.76 45.29
CA THR A 50 7.90 -4.46 46.58
C THR A 50 6.48 -4.91 46.93
N SER A 51 6.31 -6.20 47.26
CA SER A 51 5.04 -6.79 47.69
C SER A 51 4.80 -6.58 49.19
N THR A 52 3.65 -6.02 49.55
CA THR A 52 3.10 -6.03 50.92
C THR A 52 1.87 -6.93 50.95
N ALA A 53 1.96 -8.02 51.70
CA ALA A 53 0.87 -8.96 51.92
C ALA A 53 -0.15 -8.41 52.92
N VAL A 54 -1.44 -8.53 52.61
CA VAL A 54 -2.56 -8.31 53.54
C VAL A 54 -3.30 -9.63 53.74
N ALA A 55 -3.61 -9.94 54.99
CA ALA A 55 -4.15 -11.21 55.45
C ALA A 55 -5.63 -11.41 55.10
N THR A 56 -5.97 -12.66 54.73
CA THR A 56 -7.32 -13.14 54.41
C THR A 56 -8.12 -13.49 55.67
N PRO A 57 -9.42 -13.14 55.78
CA PRO A 57 -10.29 -13.64 56.84
C PRO A 57 -10.83 -15.05 56.52
N THR A 58 -10.91 -15.88 57.57
CA THR A 58 -11.41 -17.26 57.55
C THR A 58 -12.94 -17.32 57.40
N PRO A 59 -13.52 -18.16 56.51
CA PRO A 59 -14.97 -18.35 56.45
C PRO A 59 -15.47 -19.50 57.35
N ASP A 60 -16.69 -19.27 57.85
CA ASP A 60 -17.52 -20.05 58.78
C ASP A 60 -18.11 -21.32 58.11
N PRO A 61 -18.21 -22.49 58.77
CA PRO A 61 -18.54 -23.75 58.10
C PRO A 61 -20.02 -24.09 58.27
N THR A 62 -20.93 -23.59 57.42
CA THR A 62 -22.29 -24.17 57.37
C THR A 62 -23.07 -23.90 56.07
N HIS A 63 -22.58 -24.32 54.91
CA HIS A 63 -23.45 -24.56 53.76
C HIS A 63 -22.93 -25.73 52.92
N THR A 64 -23.63 -26.87 52.97
CA THR A 64 -23.41 -27.99 52.05
C THR A 64 -23.94 -27.59 50.67
N ALA A 65 -23.08 -27.01 49.84
CA ALA A 65 -23.34 -26.80 48.43
C ALA A 65 -23.00 -28.09 47.66
N THR A 66 -23.97 -28.62 46.93
CA THR A 66 -23.75 -29.69 45.95
C THR A 66 -22.72 -29.22 44.94
N ALA A 67 -21.61 -29.95 44.81
CA ALA A 67 -20.56 -29.65 43.83
C ALA A 67 -21.16 -29.66 42.40
N PRO A 68 -20.88 -28.63 41.57
CA PRO A 68 -21.19 -28.71 40.15
C PRO A 68 -20.42 -29.90 39.54
N ALA A 69 -21.05 -30.59 38.60
CA ALA A 69 -20.38 -31.62 37.82
C ALA A 69 -19.11 -31.03 37.18
N PRO A 70 -18.01 -31.80 37.07
CA PRO A 70 -16.81 -31.33 36.38
C PRO A 70 -17.18 -30.93 34.95
N SER A 71 -16.85 -29.69 34.58
CA SER A 71 -16.89 -29.25 33.18
C SER A 71 -16.16 -30.28 32.32
N PRO A 72 -16.67 -30.62 31.12
CA PRO A 72 -15.98 -31.55 30.24
C PRO A 72 -14.58 -31.02 29.98
N THR A 73 -13.57 -31.83 30.28
CA THR A 73 -12.18 -31.59 29.88
C THR A 73 -12.19 -31.23 28.39
N PRO A 74 -11.54 -30.12 27.96
CA PRO A 74 -11.44 -29.80 26.54
C PRO A 74 -10.90 -31.03 25.82
N SER A 75 -11.68 -31.54 24.86
CA SER A 75 -11.25 -32.62 23.99
C SER A 75 -9.87 -32.30 23.43
N THR A 76 -8.96 -33.28 23.43
CA THR A 76 -7.65 -33.17 22.82
C THR A 76 -7.82 -32.55 21.42
N PRO A 77 -7.15 -31.43 21.11
CA PRO A 77 -7.37 -30.70 19.87
C PRO A 77 -7.03 -31.59 18.68
N GLU A 78 -7.91 -31.62 17.68
CA GLU A 78 -7.62 -32.25 16.40
C GLU A 78 -6.69 -31.30 15.62
N PRO A 79 -5.48 -31.75 15.24
CA PRO A 79 -4.56 -30.89 14.50
C PRO A 79 -5.17 -30.53 13.13
N PRO A 80 -4.84 -29.35 12.58
CA PRO A 80 -5.24 -28.91 11.23
C PRO A 80 -4.91 -29.89 10.09
N GLY A 81 -3.95 -30.79 10.32
CA GLY A 81 -3.51 -31.84 9.42
C GLY A 81 -2.38 -32.65 10.07
N GLU A 82 -2.01 -33.79 9.49
CA GLU A 82 -1.01 -34.72 10.06
C GLU A 82 0.40 -34.12 10.18
N THR A 83 0.72 -33.10 9.38
CA THR A 83 2.03 -32.45 9.34
C THR A 83 2.13 -31.22 10.24
N TYR A 84 1.08 -30.88 10.98
CA TYR A 84 1.05 -29.70 11.85
C TYR A 84 1.33 -30.05 13.29
N ILE A 85 2.22 -29.28 13.92
CA ILE A 85 2.50 -29.37 15.35
C ILE A 85 2.21 -28.03 16.03
N ILE A 86 1.83 -28.05 17.30
CA ILE A 86 1.63 -26.83 18.08
C ILE A 86 2.99 -26.15 18.29
N ASP A 87 3.08 -24.90 17.85
CA ASP A 87 4.23 -24.02 18.07
C ASP A 87 3.99 -23.10 19.27
N GLN A 88 2.78 -22.54 19.38
CA GLN A 88 2.32 -21.76 20.55
C GLN A 88 0.91 -22.16 20.96
N GLU A 89 0.62 -22.14 22.27
CA GLU A 89 -0.72 -22.28 22.84
C GLU A 89 -0.92 -21.24 23.93
N ARG A 90 -2.02 -20.48 23.86
CA ARG A 90 -2.46 -19.55 24.91
C ARG A 90 -3.89 -19.89 25.33
N ARG A 91 -4.09 -20.08 26.64
CA ARG A 91 -5.41 -20.34 27.24
C ARG A 91 -5.92 -19.05 27.87
N ILE A 92 -7.05 -18.57 27.39
CA ILE A 92 -7.59 -17.25 27.69
C ILE A 92 -9.06 -17.41 28.05
N GLY A 93 -9.34 -17.49 29.36
CA GLY A 93 -10.69 -17.83 29.83
C GLY A 93 -11.16 -19.18 29.28
N GLU A 94 -12.31 -19.16 28.59
CA GLU A 94 -12.93 -20.33 27.95
C GLU A 94 -12.35 -20.65 26.56
N TYR A 95 -11.44 -19.81 26.06
CA TYR A 95 -10.84 -19.93 24.74
C TYR A 95 -9.42 -20.51 24.81
N VAL A 96 -9.04 -21.21 23.75
CA VAL A 96 -7.66 -21.61 23.48
C VAL A 96 -7.28 -21.16 22.09
N VAL A 97 -6.25 -20.31 22.03
CA VAL A 97 -5.63 -19.80 20.80
C VAL A 97 -4.34 -20.58 20.56
N ARG A 98 -4.18 -21.13 19.36
CA ARG A 98 -3.01 -21.94 18.99
C ARG A 98 -2.40 -21.44 17.70
N LEU A 99 -1.07 -21.48 17.64
CA LEU A 99 -0.30 -21.39 16.41
C LEU A 99 0.24 -22.78 16.09
N TRP A 100 -0.06 -23.25 14.88
CA TRP A 100 0.35 -24.53 14.34
C TRP A 100 1.39 -24.32 13.27
N ARG A 101 2.55 -24.95 13.43
CA ARG A 101 3.64 -24.89 12.46
C ARG A 101 3.59 -26.11 11.55
N ASN A 102 3.65 -25.87 10.23
CA ASN A 102 3.77 -26.96 9.27
C ASN A 102 5.19 -27.56 9.34
N THR A 103 5.27 -28.88 9.38
CA THR A 103 6.54 -29.63 9.41
C THR A 103 6.72 -30.51 8.18
N ALA A 104 5.83 -30.39 7.19
CA ALA A 104 5.96 -31.07 5.90
C ALA A 104 7.32 -30.70 5.25
N PRO A 105 8.05 -31.67 4.68
CA PRO A 105 9.30 -31.40 3.97
C PRO A 105 9.16 -30.39 2.81
N GLU A 106 7.99 -30.38 2.17
CA GLU A 106 7.58 -29.48 1.09
C GLU A 106 6.85 -28.22 1.55
N GLY A 107 6.71 -28.02 2.87
CA GLY A 107 6.06 -26.84 3.44
C GLY A 107 6.79 -25.56 3.06
N ILE A 108 6.02 -24.53 2.74
CA ILE A 108 6.56 -23.18 2.51
C ILE A 108 6.57 -22.51 3.89
N GLY A 109 7.71 -22.01 4.38
CA GLY A 109 7.93 -21.66 5.81
C GLY A 109 7.04 -20.59 6.45
N TYR A 110 5.93 -20.21 5.81
CA TYR A 110 4.90 -19.26 6.21
C TYR A 110 3.47 -19.84 6.04
N ASP A 111 3.30 -21.14 5.79
CA ASP A 111 2.00 -21.84 5.73
C ASP A 111 1.48 -22.31 7.10
N ASN A 112 1.89 -21.62 8.16
CA ASN A 112 1.41 -21.85 9.51
C ASN A 112 -0.08 -21.48 9.65
N ILE A 113 -0.75 -22.06 10.64
CA ILE A 113 -2.18 -21.86 10.88
C ILE A 113 -2.40 -21.40 12.30
N ALA A 114 -3.23 -20.39 12.52
CA ALA A 114 -3.76 -20.10 13.85
C ALA A 114 -5.18 -20.66 14.00
N THR A 115 -5.49 -21.23 15.16
CA THR A 115 -6.86 -21.61 15.52
C THR A 115 -7.32 -20.98 16.82
N ILE A 116 -8.60 -20.61 16.89
CA ILE A 116 -9.28 -20.16 18.11
C ILE A 116 -10.43 -21.12 18.38
N SER A 117 -10.35 -21.81 19.52
CA SER A 117 -11.33 -22.80 19.95
C SER A 117 -11.95 -22.39 21.28
N GLY A 118 -13.29 -22.47 21.39
CA GLY A 118 -14.03 -22.17 22.62
C GLY A 118 -15.27 -23.04 22.73
N ALA A 119 -15.69 -23.37 23.94
CA ALA A 119 -16.84 -24.26 24.15
C ALA A 119 -18.12 -23.67 23.53
N GLY A 120 -18.76 -24.41 22.62
CA GLY A 120 -19.99 -23.97 21.96
C GLY A 120 -19.80 -22.92 20.84
N GLN A 121 -18.55 -22.56 20.53
CA GLN A 121 -18.21 -21.67 19.42
C GLN A 121 -17.75 -22.49 18.20
N PRO A 122 -18.03 -22.04 16.97
CA PRO A 122 -17.34 -22.58 15.81
C PRO A 122 -15.83 -22.30 15.94
N GLU A 123 -15.00 -23.28 15.61
CA GLU A 123 -13.55 -23.05 15.57
C GLU A 123 -13.22 -22.05 14.45
N VAL A 124 -12.44 -21.02 14.79
CA VAL A 124 -11.85 -20.11 13.82
C VAL A 124 -10.52 -20.67 13.38
N ARG A 125 -10.25 -20.57 12.08
CA ARG A 125 -8.99 -20.96 11.46
C ARG A 125 -8.50 -19.84 10.57
N VAL A 126 -7.26 -19.41 10.79
CA VAL A 126 -6.57 -18.38 10.02
C VAL A 126 -5.33 -18.99 9.38
N GLU A 127 -5.29 -18.98 8.05
CA GLU A 127 -4.16 -19.46 7.26
C GLU A 127 -3.03 -18.42 7.23
N PHE A 128 -1.81 -18.87 6.94
CA PHE A 128 -0.62 -18.02 6.83
C PHE A 128 -0.32 -17.21 8.10
N ALA A 129 -0.69 -17.73 9.26
CA ALA A 129 -0.47 -17.06 10.53
C ALA A 129 1.04 -17.05 10.86
N ALA A 130 1.66 -15.88 10.86
CA ALA A 130 3.07 -15.74 11.18
C ALA A 130 3.32 -15.92 12.68
N VAL A 131 2.53 -15.23 13.52
CA VAL A 131 2.72 -15.19 14.96
C VAL A 131 1.41 -14.82 15.68
N LEU A 132 1.30 -15.18 16.96
CA LEU A 132 0.28 -14.63 17.86
C LEU A 132 0.85 -13.35 18.49
N GLY A 133 0.18 -12.22 18.27
CA GLY A 133 0.59 -10.90 18.78
C GLY A 133 0.82 -10.92 20.30
N GLU A 134 1.73 -10.08 20.80
CA GLU A 134 2.08 -10.04 22.22
C GLU A 134 0.87 -9.62 23.09
N GLU A 135 -0.03 -8.84 22.50
CA GLU A 135 -1.27 -8.31 23.05
C GLU A 135 -2.36 -9.38 23.21
N THR A 136 -2.21 -10.56 22.59
CA THR A 136 -3.20 -11.65 22.72
C THR A 136 -3.40 -12.01 24.20
N GLY A 137 -4.63 -11.86 24.68
CA GLY A 137 -5.02 -12.04 26.08
C GLY A 137 -5.27 -10.73 26.85
N THR A 138 -5.11 -9.57 26.21
CA THR A 138 -5.44 -8.25 26.75
C THR A 138 -6.74 -7.73 26.16
N ASP A 139 -7.44 -6.84 26.87
CA ASP A 139 -8.66 -6.18 26.39
C ASP A 139 -8.25 -4.91 25.63
N LEU A 140 -8.21 -5.00 24.30
CA LEU A 140 -7.83 -3.91 23.39
C LEU A 140 -9.04 -3.04 23.03
N THR A 141 -10.24 -3.61 23.11
CA THR A 141 -11.50 -2.98 22.65
C THR A 141 -12.23 -2.24 23.77
N GLY A 142 -11.86 -2.47 25.02
CA GLY A 142 -12.53 -1.91 26.21
C GLY A 142 -13.88 -2.57 26.50
N GLU A 143 -14.21 -3.69 25.86
CA GLU A 143 -15.50 -4.38 26.03
C GLU A 143 -15.54 -5.29 27.26
N GLY A 144 -14.43 -5.39 28.00
CA GLY A 144 -14.31 -6.19 29.22
C GLY A 144 -13.93 -7.65 28.95
N HIS A 145 -13.54 -7.98 27.72
CA HIS A 145 -13.10 -9.30 27.32
C HIS A 145 -11.71 -9.22 26.68
N PRO A 146 -10.87 -10.26 26.82
CA PRO A 146 -9.57 -10.29 26.16
C PRO A 146 -9.72 -10.53 24.65
N ASP A 147 -8.74 -10.07 23.88
CA ASP A 147 -8.66 -10.23 22.43
C ASP A 147 -7.59 -11.25 22.02
N ALA A 148 -7.76 -11.85 20.84
CA ALA A 148 -6.74 -12.63 20.15
C ALA A 148 -6.22 -11.86 18.93
N VAL A 149 -4.91 -11.60 18.89
CA VAL A 149 -4.22 -10.91 17.80
C VAL A 149 -3.41 -11.93 17.00
N ILE A 150 -3.68 -12.01 15.71
CA ILE A 150 -3.01 -12.92 14.78
C ILE A 150 -2.40 -12.07 13.66
N GLU A 151 -1.08 -12.11 13.55
CA GLU A 151 -0.37 -11.52 12.42
C GLU A 151 -0.24 -12.55 11.31
N VAL A 152 -0.58 -12.14 10.09
CA VAL A 152 -0.58 -12.96 8.88
C VAL A 152 0.55 -12.51 7.98
N PHE A 153 1.27 -13.48 7.41
CA PHE A 153 2.29 -13.24 6.38
C PHE A 153 2.16 -14.28 5.26
N THR A 154 1.71 -13.85 4.07
CA THR A 154 1.49 -14.80 2.96
C THR A 154 2.73 -15.10 2.11
N GLY A 155 3.90 -14.57 2.48
CA GLY A 155 5.19 -14.92 1.86
C GLY A 155 5.68 -14.01 0.73
N GLY A 156 4.98 -12.93 0.42
CA GLY A 156 5.40 -11.94 -0.59
C GLY A 156 6.59 -11.09 -0.11
N ALA A 157 7.48 -10.71 -1.03
CA ALA A 157 8.61 -9.83 -0.71
C ALA A 157 8.20 -8.34 -0.51
N HIS A 158 7.11 -7.93 -1.17
CA HIS A 158 6.62 -6.55 -1.22
C HIS A 158 5.08 -6.50 -1.18
N CYS A 159 4.53 -7.22 -0.23
CA CYS A 159 3.14 -7.17 0.25
C CYS A 159 3.07 -8.12 1.44
N CYS A 160 1.86 -8.25 1.95
CA CYS A 160 1.33 -9.49 2.48
C CYS A 160 1.41 -9.66 3.99
N LEU A 161 1.55 -8.55 4.70
CA LEU A 161 1.21 -8.46 6.11
C LEU A 161 -0.27 -8.14 6.26
N SER A 162 -0.92 -8.79 7.21
CA SER A 162 -2.25 -8.42 7.68
C SER A 162 -2.35 -8.73 9.18
N THR A 163 -3.16 -7.95 9.89
CA THR A 163 -3.47 -8.22 11.30
C THR A 163 -4.94 -8.53 11.42
N ILE A 164 -5.24 -9.63 12.10
CA ILE A 164 -6.59 -10.08 12.39
C ILE A 164 -6.77 -10.10 13.91
N VAL A 165 -7.86 -9.51 14.39
CA VAL A 165 -8.22 -9.48 15.81
C VAL A 165 -9.60 -10.07 16.03
N TYR A 166 -9.70 -10.90 17.07
CA TYR A 166 -10.96 -11.43 17.56
C TYR A 166 -11.19 -11.03 19.01
N ASP A 167 -12.36 -10.46 19.30
CA ASP A 167 -12.89 -10.34 20.66
C ASP A 167 -13.26 -11.73 21.19
N LEU A 168 -12.74 -12.09 22.37
CA LEU A 168 -13.00 -13.37 23.04
C LEU A 168 -14.09 -13.24 24.11
N GLY A 169 -15.12 -12.45 23.84
CA GLY A 169 -16.32 -12.35 24.66
C GLY A 169 -17.25 -13.56 24.56
N PRO A 170 -18.52 -13.45 25.00
CA PRO A 170 -19.48 -14.57 24.96
C PRO A 170 -19.76 -15.11 23.54
N THR A 171 -19.52 -14.29 22.51
CA THR A 171 -19.60 -14.69 21.10
C THR A 171 -18.30 -14.25 20.44
N LEU A 172 -17.57 -15.22 19.88
CA LEU A 172 -16.31 -14.95 19.19
C LEU A 172 -16.56 -14.05 17.98
N THR A 173 -16.01 -12.85 17.98
CA THR A 173 -16.31 -11.83 16.96
C THR A 173 -15.01 -11.29 16.37
N LYS A 174 -14.91 -11.29 15.04
CA LYS A 174 -13.77 -10.65 14.36
C LYS A 174 -13.98 -9.14 14.40
N VAL A 175 -13.06 -8.42 15.03
CA VAL A 175 -13.14 -6.96 15.21
C VAL A 175 -12.14 -6.19 14.36
N LEU A 176 -11.10 -6.84 13.84
CA LEU A 176 -10.18 -6.26 12.86
C LEU A 176 -9.75 -7.31 11.84
N GLU A 177 -9.65 -6.90 10.58
CA GLU A 177 -8.85 -7.55 9.54
C GLU A 177 -8.33 -6.45 8.62
N THR A 178 -7.02 -6.23 8.61
CA THR A 178 -6.44 -5.25 7.70
C THR A 178 -6.33 -5.84 6.30
N PRO A 179 -6.42 -5.02 5.23
CA PRO A 179 -5.99 -5.44 3.91
C PRO A 179 -4.56 -5.99 3.93
N LEU A 180 -4.24 -6.88 2.98
CA LEU A 180 -2.85 -7.29 2.78
C LEU A 180 -2.04 -6.07 2.33
N SER A 181 -0.96 -5.78 3.05
CA SER A 181 -0.17 -4.56 2.87
C SER A 181 1.33 -4.85 3.03
N ASN A 182 2.17 -3.92 2.57
CA ASN A 182 3.57 -3.81 2.94
C ASN A 182 3.78 -3.36 4.39
N CYS A 183 2.70 -2.92 5.05
CA CYS A 183 2.70 -2.37 6.39
C CYS A 183 2.33 -3.43 7.44
N GLY A 184 3.16 -3.55 8.48
CA GLY A 184 2.71 -4.10 9.75
C GLY A 184 1.89 -3.07 10.53
N GLY A 185 1.62 -3.36 11.81
CA GLY A 185 1.03 -2.37 12.69
C GLY A 185 1.24 -2.70 14.15
N SER A 186 0.67 -1.87 15.01
CA SER A 186 0.82 -1.96 16.46
C SER A 186 -0.38 -1.37 17.17
N PHE A 187 -0.70 -1.90 18.35
CA PHE A 187 -1.73 -1.35 19.21
C PHE A 187 -1.14 -0.28 20.13
N GLN A 188 -1.76 0.90 20.16
CA GLN A 188 -1.34 2.05 20.97
C GLN A 188 -2.58 2.78 21.47
N ASP A 189 -2.67 3.05 22.76
CA ASP A 189 -3.67 3.94 23.34
C ASP A 189 -3.22 5.39 23.11
N LEU A 190 -3.67 5.99 22.00
CA LEU A 190 -3.19 7.29 21.52
C LEU A 190 -3.86 8.46 22.25
N ASP A 191 -5.09 8.28 22.73
CA ASP A 191 -5.86 9.33 23.42
C ASP A 191 -5.96 9.14 24.95
N GLY A 192 -5.49 8.01 25.47
CA GLY A 192 -5.40 7.72 26.90
C GLY A 192 -6.74 7.27 27.52
N ASP A 193 -7.69 6.81 26.70
CA ASP A 193 -9.00 6.34 27.17
C ASP A 193 -9.01 4.88 27.65
N GLY A 194 -7.90 4.16 27.42
CA GLY A 194 -7.71 2.76 27.79
C GLY A 194 -8.17 1.76 26.73
N ILE A 195 -8.62 2.22 25.56
CA ILE A 195 -8.89 1.44 24.36
C ILE A 195 -7.70 1.65 23.42
N ALA A 196 -7.21 0.59 22.79
CA ALA A 196 -6.08 0.72 21.89
C ALA A 196 -6.54 1.08 20.47
N GLU A 197 -5.91 2.08 19.86
CA GLU A 197 -5.92 2.25 18.40
C GLU A 197 -4.94 1.29 17.73
N TYR A 198 -5.29 0.84 16.54
CA TYR A 198 -4.36 0.12 15.68
C TYR A 198 -3.69 1.08 14.70
N VAL A 199 -2.38 1.27 14.86
CA VAL A 199 -1.55 2.12 13.99
C VAL A 199 -0.87 1.27 12.94
N THR A 200 -1.09 1.60 11.67
CA THR A 200 -0.48 0.95 10.49
C THR A 200 -0.13 2.00 9.43
N CYS A 201 0.03 1.61 8.17
CA CYS A 201 0.15 2.55 7.06
C CYS A 201 -0.68 2.14 5.85
N ASP A 202 -0.84 3.09 4.93
CA ASP A 202 -1.46 2.87 3.62
C ASP A 202 -0.38 2.89 2.54
N ASP A 203 -0.13 1.76 1.89
CA ASP A 203 0.91 1.58 0.89
C ASP A 203 0.40 1.71 -0.54
N LEU A 204 -0.75 2.35 -0.76
CA LEU A 204 -1.39 2.46 -2.08
C LEU A 204 -0.50 3.11 -3.18
N PHE A 205 0.51 3.89 -2.79
CA PHE A 205 1.47 4.50 -3.71
C PHE A 205 2.75 3.70 -3.92
N ALA A 206 2.86 2.48 -3.36
CA ALA A 206 3.97 1.59 -3.61
C ALA A 206 4.15 1.36 -5.11
N TYR A 207 5.35 1.68 -5.63
CA TYR A 207 5.72 1.55 -7.05
C TYR A 207 4.95 2.43 -8.04
N VAL A 208 4.07 3.33 -7.60
CA VAL A 208 3.28 4.17 -8.51
C VAL A 208 4.17 5.19 -9.22
N TYR A 209 4.94 5.96 -8.45
CA TYR A 209 5.86 6.98 -9.00
C TYR A 209 7.33 6.66 -8.74
N CYS A 210 7.61 5.91 -7.68
CA CYS A 210 8.94 5.72 -7.11
C CYS A 210 9.32 4.25 -7.10
N CYS A 211 10.59 3.93 -6.86
CA CYS A 211 10.90 2.57 -6.42
C CYS A 211 10.24 2.28 -5.06
N TYR A 212 10.17 1.01 -4.66
CA TYR A 212 9.63 0.62 -3.36
C TYR A 212 10.17 1.45 -2.19
N ALA A 213 11.50 1.54 -2.09
CA ALA A 213 12.17 2.24 -0.99
C ALA A 213 11.93 3.77 -1.01
N GLY A 214 11.54 4.32 -2.16
CA GLY A 214 11.18 5.72 -2.31
C GLY A 214 9.69 6.01 -2.17
N SER A 215 8.84 4.97 -2.17
CA SER A 215 7.39 5.12 -2.16
C SER A 215 6.91 5.53 -0.77
N PRO A 216 5.99 6.49 -0.66
CA PRO A 216 5.41 6.84 0.63
C PRO A 216 4.41 5.79 1.11
N ALA A 217 4.30 5.69 2.43
CA ALA A 217 3.27 4.93 3.11
C ALA A 217 2.79 5.75 4.33
N PRO A 218 1.84 6.69 4.15
CA PRO A 218 1.34 7.52 5.24
C PRO A 218 0.79 6.65 6.38
N ARG A 219 0.93 7.14 7.61
CA ARG A 219 0.36 6.46 8.77
C ARG A 219 -1.16 6.40 8.67
N VAL A 220 -1.72 5.33 9.21
CA VAL A 220 -3.15 5.10 9.34
C VAL A 220 -3.45 4.77 10.79
N VAL A 221 -4.50 5.37 11.34
CA VAL A 221 -5.03 5.02 12.65
C VAL A 221 -6.41 4.42 12.47
N LEU A 222 -6.59 3.21 13.02
CA LEU A 222 -7.90 2.59 13.15
C LEU A 222 -8.31 2.64 14.62
N ARG A 223 -9.49 3.20 14.90
CA ARG A 223 -10.09 3.26 16.24
C ARG A 223 -11.16 2.18 16.37
N TYR A 224 -11.27 1.57 17.55
CA TYR A 224 -12.37 0.65 17.82
C TYR A 224 -13.72 1.37 17.91
N ASP A 225 -14.73 0.86 17.19
CA ASP A 225 -16.12 1.30 17.27
C ASP A 225 -17.02 0.11 17.66
N PRO A 226 -17.66 0.12 18.84
CA PRO A 226 -18.48 -0.99 19.31
C PRO A 226 -19.52 -1.46 18.30
N GLY A 227 -19.47 -2.74 17.95
CA GLY A 227 -20.35 -3.38 16.96
C GLY A 227 -19.94 -3.20 15.49
N SER A 228 -19.04 -2.26 15.18
CA SER A 228 -18.45 -2.08 13.84
C SER A 228 -17.05 -2.68 13.74
N GLY A 229 -16.34 -2.82 14.86
CA GLY A 229 -14.92 -3.19 14.89
C GLY A 229 -14.00 -1.98 14.72
N TYR A 230 -12.76 -2.22 14.34
CA TYR A 230 -11.79 -1.18 14.05
C TYR A 230 -12.11 -0.47 12.73
N VAL A 231 -12.22 0.86 12.79
CA VAL A 231 -12.57 1.71 11.64
C VAL A 231 -11.54 2.83 11.46
N PRO A 232 -11.28 3.29 10.22
CA PRO A 232 -10.36 4.39 9.97
C PRO A 232 -10.75 5.67 10.71
N ALA A 233 -9.76 6.30 11.35
CA ALA A 233 -9.96 7.46 12.21
C ALA A 233 -8.79 8.46 12.16
N SER A 234 -7.85 8.33 11.22
CA SER A 234 -6.63 9.15 11.13
C SER A 234 -6.81 10.65 11.40
N PRO A 235 -7.82 11.37 10.85
CA PRO A 235 -8.00 12.80 11.12
C PRO A 235 -8.28 13.15 12.60
N GLN A 236 -8.75 12.20 13.41
CA GLN A 236 -8.99 12.40 14.85
C GLN A 236 -7.68 12.44 15.65
N TYR A 237 -6.60 11.90 15.09
CA TYR A 237 -5.28 11.77 15.72
C TYR A 237 -4.22 12.62 15.01
N GLY A 238 -4.60 13.83 14.56
CA GLY A 238 -3.73 14.73 13.78
C GLY A 238 -2.35 14.99 14.39
N ASP A 239 -2.23 14.95 15.72
CA ASP A 239 -0.97 15.21 16.43
C ASP A 239 0.16 14.22 16.07
N ILE A 240 -0.18 12.97 15.71
CA ILE A 240 0.84 11.96 15.35
C ILE A 240 1.56 12.29 14.04
N TYR A 241 0.96 13.16 13.21
CA TYR A 241 1.49 13.58 11.92
C TYR A 241 2.41 14.79 12.04
N ALA A 242 2.46 15.49 13.19
CA ALA A 242 3.28 16.71 13.32
C ALA A 242 4.78 16.46 13.05
N GLY A 243 5.31 15.32 13.53
CA GLY A 243 6.68 14.90 13.25
C GLY A 243 6.92 14.53 11.77
N PRO A 244 6.15 13.57 11.22
CA PRO A 244 6.18 13.21 9.81
C PRO A 244 6.04 14.40 8.85
N ILE A 245 5.03 15.27 9.04
CA ILE A 245 4.83 16.50 8.25
C ILE A 245 6.08 17.39 8.28
N GLY A 246 6.70 17.57 9.44
CA GLY A 246 7.93 18.37 9.56
C GLY A 246 9.09 17.78 8.77
N ALA A 247 9.32 16.47 8.89
CA ALA A 247 10.39 15.76 8.18
C ALA A 247 10.16 15.75 6.66
N ASP A 248 8.92 15.47 6.25
CA ASP A 248 8.56 15.38 4.84
C ASP A 248 8.46 16.76 4.17
N THR A 249 8.20 17.83 4.94
CA THR A 249 8.39 19.21 4.45
C THR A 249 9.86 19.47 4.10
N GLU A 250 10.81 19.11 4.97
CA GLU A 250 12.23 19.29 4.69
C GLU A 250 12.66 18.46 3.47
N ILE A 251 12.16 17.23 3.33
CA ILE A 251 12.42 16.38 2.16
C ILE A 251 11.87 17.03 0.89
N ALA A 252 10.62 17.52 0.92
CA ALA A 252 9.97 18.10 -0.24
C ALA A 252 10.64 19.42 -0.69
N GLU A 253 11.09 20.26 0.25
CA GLU A 253 11.81 21.50 -0.05
C GLU A 253 13.18 21.27 -0.68
N ASN A 254 13.78 20.11 -0.42
CA ASN A 254 15.09 19.71 -0.97
C ASN A 254 14.96 18.61 -2.03
N ALA A 255 13.76 18.39 -2.59
CA ALA A 255 13.52 17.35 -3.58
C ALA A 255 14.24 17.69 -4.89
N GLU A 256 14.99 16.71 -5.42
CA GLU A 256 15.71 16.84 -6.68
C GLU A 256 15.03 15.98 -7.77
N PRO A 257 15.03 16.45 -9.03
CA PRO A 257 14.51 15.70 -10.17
C PRO A 257 15.03 14.25 -10.25
N GLY A 258 14.13 13.26 -10.31
CA GLY A 258 14.51 11.85 -10.35
C GLY A 258 15.02 11.27 -9.02
N GLY A 259 14.95 12.06 -7.94
CA GLY A 259 15.25 11.60 -6.59
C GLY A 259 14.36 10.43 -6.17
N ARG A 260 14.80 9.66 -5.17
CA ARG A 260 14.03 8.48 -4.65
C ARG A 260 13.69 7.45 -5.74
N CYS A 261 14.54 7.36 -6.76
CA CYS A 261 14.39 6.46 -7.92
C CYS A 261 13.09 6.68 -8.69
N GLU A 262 12.61 7.93 -8.72
CA GLU A 262 11.53 8.37 -9.60
C GLU A 262 11.96 8.23 -11.08
N TRP A 263 11.02 7.81 -11.92
CA TRP A 263 11.31 7.44 -13.31
C TRP A 263 11.04 8.55 -14.33
N ASP A 264 10.36 9.64 -13.94
CA ASP A 264 9.88 10.64 -14.88
C ASP A 264 10.61 11.99 -14.82
N GLU A 265 11.69 12.06 -14.04
CA GLU A 265 12.55 13.24 -13.87
C GLU A 265 11.82 14.46 -13.25
N THR A 266 10.75 14.21 -12.48
CA THR A 266 10.08 15.23 -11.66
C THR A 266 10.49 15.12 -10.18
N THR A 267 9.70 15.69 -9.26
CA THR A 267 9.90 15.61 -7.81
C THR A 267 8.72 14.97 -7.06
N ARG A 268 7.82 14.21 -7.73
CA ARG A 268 6.62 13.67 -7.06
C ARG A 268 7.02 12.81 -5.88
N CYS A 269 8.06 12.00 -6.01
CA CYS A 269 8.52 11.12 -4.94
C CYS A 269 9.05 11.87 -3.69
N GLY A 270 9.50 13.11 -3.86
CA GLY A 270 9.92 13.97 -2.75
C GLY A 270 8.76 14.72 -2.10
N VAL A 271 7.76 15.13 -2.89
CA VAL A 271 6.63 15.97 -2.42
C VAL A 271 5.46 15.12 -1.90
N LEU A 272 5.20 13.96 -2.50
CA LEU A 272 4.06 13.10 -2.17
C LEU A 272 3.96 12.70 -0.70
N PRO A 273 5.05 12.32 0.02
CA PRO A 273 4.95 11.96 1.43
C PRO A 273 4.26 13.05 2.29
N LEU A 274 4.68 14.31 2.12
CA LEU A 274 4.09 15.46 2.81
C LEU A 274 2.60 15.62 2.50
N VAL A 275 2.24 15.51 1.22
CA VAL A 275 0.86 15.68 0.78
C VAL A 275 -0.03 14.60 1.39
N LEU A 276 0.45 13.36 1.45
CA LEU A 276 -0.27 12.25 2.06
C LEU A 276 -0.40 12.41 3.57
N ASP A 277 0.66 12.77 4.28
CA ASP A 277 0.57 13.02 5.72
C ASP A 277 -0.45 14.12 6.05
N LEU A 278 -0.49 15.20 5.26
CA LEU A 278 -1.48 16.26 5.41
C LEU A 278 -2.91 15.76 5.12
N LEU A 279 -3.10 14.94 4.08
CA LEU A 279 -4.41 14.36 3.76
C LEU A 279 -4.90 13.40 4.86
N TYR A 280 -4.06 12.49 5.33
CA TYR A 280 -4.44 11.54 6.40
C TYR A 280 -4.62 12.24 7.75
N ALA A 281 -3.96 13.37 7.98
CA ALA A 281 -4.23 14.26 9.11
C ALA A 281 -5.53 15.10 8.94
N GLY A 282 -6.24 15.00 7.82
CA GLY A 282 -7.47 15.75 7.52
C GLY A 282 -7.23 17.23 7.16
N GLN A 283 -6.03 17.58 6.69
CA GLN A 283 -5.60 18.94 6.36
C GLN A 283 -5.60 19.18 4.84
N ASP A 284 -6.66 18.81 4.14
CA ASP A 284 -6.74 18.76 2.68
C ASP A 284 -6.39 20.11 2.00
N ALA A 285 -6.82 21.23 2.59
CA ALA A 285 -6.50 22.56 2.06
C ALA A 285 -5.00 22.89 2.15
N GLN A 286 -4.34 22.44 3.22
CA GLN A 286 -2.90 22.60 3.36
C GLN A 286 -2.14 21.61 2.48
N ALA A 287 -2.63 20.37 2.33
CA ALA A 287 -2.08 19.39 1.40
C ALA A 287 -2.01 19.94 -0.03
N TRP A 288 -3.10 20.56 -0.51
CA TRP A 288 -3.12 21.23 -1.81
C TRP A 288 -2.17 22.43 -1.85
N ALA A 289 -2.19 23.30 -0.84
CA ALA A 289 -1.34 24.48 -0.80
C ALA A 289 0.17 24.15 -0.83
N GLU A 290 0.58 23.10 -0.11
CA GLU A 290 1.97 22.64 -0.12
C GLU A 290 2.33 21.96 -1.44
N LEU A 291 1.43 21.16 -2.04
CA LEU A 291 1.66 20.59 -3.36
C LEU A 291 1.87 21.69 -4.42
N ASP A 292 0.96 22.67 -4.48
CA ASP A 292 1.03 23.80 -5.42
C ASP A 292 2.31 24.64 -5.23
N ARG A 293 2.77 24.77 -3.98
CA ARG A 293 4.01 25.48 -3.64
C ARG A 293 5.28 24.70 -4.04
N LEU A 294 5.31 23.39 -3.79
CA LEU A 294 6.52 22.58 -3.81
C LEU A 294 6.73 21.76 -5.08
N TYR A 295 5.68 21.55 -5.87
CA TYR A 295 5.75 20.78 -7.11
C TYR A 295 5.64 21.72 -8.34
N PRO A 296 6.77 22.20 -8.89
CA PRO A 296 6.78 23.28 -9.89
C PRO A 296 6.48 22.82 -11.33
N TYR A 297 5.94 21.60 -11.50
CA TYR A 297 5.75 21.00 -12.82
C TYR A 297 4.36 21.28 -13.38
N PRO A 298 4.21 21.39 -14.71
CA PRO A 298 2.93 21.73 -15.35
C PRO A 298 1.78 20.75 -15.06
N ASP A 299 2.08 19.53 -14.60
CA ASP A 299 1.09 18.50 -14.32
C ASP A 299 0.58 18.50 -12.87
N VAL A 300 0.84 19.54 -12.07
CA VAL A 300 0.42 19.62 -10.65
C VAL A 300 -1.08 19.34 -10.44
N LEU A 301 -1.95 19.82 -11.34
CA LEU A 301 -3.40 19.56 -11.27
C LEU A 301 -3.75 18.11 -11.57
N LEU A 302 -3.05 17.49 -12.53
CA LEU A 302 -3.21 16.08 -12.85
C LEU A 302 -2.73 15.23 -11.67
N PHE A 303 -1.54 15.55 -11.14
CA PHE A 303 -0.95 14.84 -10.01
C PHE A 303 -1.84 14.92 -8.77
N TRP A 304 -2.37 16.10 -8.44
CA TRP A 304 -3.33 16.25 -7.35
C TRP A 304 -4.59 15.39 -7.56
N ALA A 305 -5.15 15.37 -8.77
CA ALA A 305 -6.32 14.54 -9.07
C ALA A 305 -6.02 13.04 -8.90
N GLU A 306 -4.84 12.58 -9.32
CA GLU A 306 -4.37 11.20 -9.11
C GLU A 306 -4.25 10.88 -7.62
N ILE A 307 -3.67 11.79 -6.83
CA ILE A 307 -3.54 11.62 -5.39
C ILE A 307 -4.91 11.43 -4.76
N VAL A 308 -5.83 12.36 -5.02
CA VAL A 308 -7.18 12.38 -4.43
C VAL A 308 -7.98 11.16 -4.86
N GLN A 309 -7.93 10.77 -6.12
CA GLN A 309 -8.60 9.57 -6.62
C GLN A 309 -8.09 8.32 -5.90
N ALA A 310 -6.77 8.19 -5.78
CA ALA A 310 -6.14 7.02 -5.19
C ALA A 310 -6.44 6.91 -3.69
N VAL A 311 -6.26 7.97 -2.89
CA VAL A 311 -6.62 7.93 -1.45
C VAL A 311 -8.11 7.72 -1.23
N SER A 312 -8.98 8.29 -2.08
CA SER A 312 -10.44 8.12 -1.95
C SER A 312 -10.91 6.70 -2.25
N SER A 313 -10.09 5.89 -2.91
CA SER A 313 -10.36 4.46 -3.15
C SER A 313 -9.91 3.56 -2.00
N SER A 314 -9.07 4.08 -1.09
CA SER A 314 -8.56 3.30 0.03
C SER A 314 -9.62 3.11 1.12
N PRO A 315 -9.80 1.88 1.63
CA PRO A 315 -10.64 1.64 2.81
C PRO A 315 -10.03 2.18 4.10
N LEU A 316 -8.79 2.68 4.08
CA LEU A 316 -8.06 3.20 5.24
C LEU A 316 -8.09 4.74 5.32
N TYR A 317 -8.66 5.41 4.32
CA TYR A 317 -8.71 6.87 4.23
C TYR A 317 -10.05 7.42 4.72
N VAL A 318 -10.01 8.52 5.48
CA VAL A 318 -11.19 9.27 5.91
C VAL A 318 -11.12 10.68 5.32
N PRO A 319 -12.06 11.07 4.44
CA PRO A 319 -12.06 12.43 3.90
C PRO A 319 -12.39 13.45 4.99
N SER A 320 -11.70 14.60 4.98
CA SER A 320 -11.95 15.69 5.94
C SER A 320 -13.35 16.30 5.83
N GLY A 321 -14.02 16.11 4.68
CA GLY A 321 -15.27 16.76 4.32
C GLY A 321 -15.13 18.24 3.91
N ALA A 322 -13.92 18.81 4.01
CA ALA A 322 -13.64 20.15 3.55
C ALA A 322 -13.49 20.17 2.02
N LYS A 323 -14.20 21.09 1.36
CA LYS A 323 -14.02 21.28 -0.08
C LYS A 323 -12.75 22.09 -0.33
N VAL A 324 -11.77 21.49 -0.98
CA VAL A 324 -10.62 22.19 -1.55
C VAL A 324 -11.01 22.75 -2.92
N ASP A 325 -10.81 24.06 -3.13
CA ASP A 325 -11.09 24.71 -4.41
C ASP A 325 -9.86 24.61 -5.31
N VAL A 326 -9.86 23.60 -6.18
CA VAL A 326 -8.76 23.33 -7.12
C VAL A 326 -9.21 23.72 -8.53
N PRO A 327 -8.43 24.53 -9.26
CA PRO A 327 -8.81 25.06 -10.56
C PRO A 327 -8.57 24.04 -11.67
N TYR A 328 -9.22 22.87 -11.57
CA TYR A 328 -9.12 21.83 -12.58
C TYR A 328 -9.55 22.35 -13.97
N PRO A 329 -8.89 21.91 -15.05
CA PRO A 329 -9.43 22.12 -16.38
C PRO A 329 -10.79 21.42 -16.49
N PRO A 330 -11.70 21.90 -17.36
CA PRO A 330 -13.00 21.26 -17.51
C PRO A 330 -12.85 19.79 -17.94
N TYR A 331 -11.87 19.52 -18.81
CA TYR A 331 -11.51 18.19 -19.31
C TYR A 331 -10.04 18.15 -19.72
N TYR A 332 -9.47 16.96 -19.78
CA TYR A 332 -8.17 16.70 -20.40
C TYR A 332 -8.33 16.13 -21.81
N MET A 333 -7.39 16.41 -22.71
CA MET A 333 -7.26 15.67 -23.97
C MET A 333 -6.22 14.56 -23.87
N LEU A 334 -6.59 13.35 -24.26
CA LEU A 334 -5.68 12.20 -24.31
C LEU A 334 -5.17 12.00 -25.73
N TYR A 335 -3.87 11.74 -25.87
CA TYR A 335 -3.24 11.54 -27.18
C TYR A 335 -2.12 10.50 -27.16
N LEU A 336 -2.04 9.67 -28.21
CA LEU A 336 -0.94 8.73 -28.39
C LEU A 336 0.27 9.45 -28.99
N ARG A 337 1.37 9.51 -28.24
CA ARG A 337 2.60 10.21 -28.67
C ARG A 337 3.38 9.57 -29.81
N SER A 338 2.98 8.41 -30.33
CA SER A 338 3.71 7.76 -31.43
C SER A 338 3.97 8.74 -32.59
N GLY A 339 3.01 9.63 -32.90
CA GLY A 339 3.17 10.65 -33.95
C GLY A 339 4.11 11.82 -33.64
N CYS A 340 4.73 11.88 -32.46
CA CYS A 340 5.64 12.96 -32.05
C CYS A 340 7.12 12.72 -32.39
N GLY A 341 7.48 11.50 -32.82
CA GLY A 341 8.87 11.10 -33.09
C GLY A 341 9.73 10.83 -31.84
N GLY A 342 10.82 10.04 -32.01
CA GLY A 342 11.80 9.68 -30.96
C GLY A 342 11.56 8.33 -30.25
N ASP A 343 12.40 7.97 -29.27
CA ASP A 343 12.29 6.77 -28.43
C ASP A 343 11.07 6.79 -27.46
N MET A 344 10.18 7.79 -27.59
CA MET A 344 9.00 8.00 -26.74
C MET A 344 7.79 7.18 -27.18
N GLN A 345 8.06 5.96 -27.62
CA GLN A 345 7.02 4.97 -27.88
C GLN A 345 6.33 4.67 -26.53
N TYR A 346 5.03 4.37 -26.54
CA TYR A 346 4.26 3.92 -25.35
C TYR A 346 3.70 4.96 -24.38
N VAL A 347 3.64 6.26 -24.74
CA VAL A 347 3.18 7.30 -23.80
C VAL A 347 1.88 7.98 -24.25
N VAL A 348 0.92 8.09 -23.32
CA VAL A 348 -0.32 8.87 -23.40
C VAL A 348 -0.02 10.29 -22.92
N GLY A 349 -0.17 11.26 -23.80
CA GLY A 349 -0.14 12.68 -23.45
C GLY A 349 -1.46 13.12 -22.85
N VAL A 350 -1.39 13.91 -21.78
CA VAL A 350 -2.55 14.53 -21.13
C VAL A 350 -2.43 16.04 -21.31
N LEU A 351 -3.32 16.61 -22.12
CA LEU A 351 -3.26 18.01 -22.57
C LEU A 351 -4.35 18.84 -21.93
N GLY A 352 -4.01 20.07 -21.54
CA GLY A 352 -5.01 21.12 -21.31
C GLY A 352 -5.59 21.64 -22.63
N GLU A 353 -6.73 22.32 -22.56
CA GLU A 353 -7.37 22.94 -23.73
C GLU A 353 -6.42 23.92 -24.45
N GLY A 354 -6.21 23.71 -25.76
CA GLY A 354 -5.35 24.56 -26.58
C GLY A 354 -3.85 24.30 -26.46
N GLN A 355 -3.41 23.35 -25.63
CA GLN A 355 -1.99 22.97 -25.51
C GLN A 355 -1.50 22.26 -26.80
N PRO A 356 -0.30 22.58 -27.31
CA PRO A 356 0.23 21.94 -28.53
C PRO A 356 0.42 20.44 -28.37
N THR A 357 0.06 19.68 -29.40
CA THR A 357 0.42 18.27 -29.48
C THR A 357 1.94 18.15 -29.59
N CYS A 358 2.54 17.21 -28.84
CA CYS A 358 3.97 16.92 -28.83
C CYS A 358 4.88 17.94 -28.11
N ASP A 359 4.32 18.81 -27.26
CA ASP A 359 5.12 19.59 -26.32
C ASP A 359 6.01 18.67 -25.44
N GLN A 360 7.24 19.09 -25.16
CA GLN A 360 8.16 18.37 -24.28
C GLN A 360 7.73 18.47 -22.81
N GLU A 361 7.05 19.54 -22.43
CA GLU A 361 6.57 19.80 -21.07
C GLU A 361 5.17 19.24 -20.81
N MET A 362 4.56 18.58 -21.82
CA MET A 362 3.24 17.98 -21.68
C MET A 362 3.27 16.83 -20.66
N PRO A 363 2.33 16.82 -19.69
CA PRO A 363 2.13 15.70 -18.79
C PRO A 363 1.96 14.39 -19.56
N ARG A 364 2.60 13.33 -19.07
CA ARG A 364 2.68 12.06 -19.80
C ARG A 364 2.51 10.88 -18.86
N ARG A 365 1.78 9.86 -19.31
CA ARG A 365 1.50 8.61 -18.59
C ARG A 365 1.72 7.42 -19.51
N ASP A 366 2.05 6.26 -18.95
CA ASP A 366 2.21 5.06 -19.75
C ASP A 366 0.84 4.44 -20.14
N LEU A 367 0.89 3.38 -20.92
CA LEU A 367 -0.32 2.67 -21.34
C LEU A 367 -1.02 1.95 -20.18
N TYR A 368 -0.26 1.55 -19.16
CA TYR A 368 -0.78 0.84 -17.99
C TYR A 368 -1.66 1.76 -17.14
N TRP A 369 -1.24 3.01 -16.95
CA TRP A 369 -2.05 4.06 -16.34
C TRP A 369 -3.39 4.23 -17.07
N LEU A 370 -3.36 4.36 -18.41
CA LEU A 370 -4.61 4.51 -19.18
C LEU A 370 -5.50 3.28 -19.02
N GLN A 371 -4.90 2.08 -19.00
CA GLN A 371 -5.66 0.85 -18.79
C GLN A 371 -6.38 0.86 -17.43
N ILE A 372 -5.71 1.23 -16.34
CA ILE A 372 -6.34 1.35 -15.01
C ILE A 372 -7.50 2.35 -15.06
N GLN A 373 -7.26 3.55 -15.60
CA GLN A 373 -8.28 4.59 -15.71
C GLN A 373 -9.51 4.13 -16.49
N LEU A 374 -9.33 3.35 -17.56
CA LEU A 374 -10.44 2.79 -18.34
C LEU A 374 -11.12 1.61 -17.64
N GLN A 375 -10.40 0.81 -16.84
CA GLN A 375 -10.98 -0.25 -16.02
C GLN A 375 -11.87 0.34 -14.92
N ASP A 376 -11.39 1.36 -14.21
CA ASP A 376 -12.16 2.06 -13.16
C ASP A 376 -13.43 2.73 -13.71
N ALA A 377 -13.36 3.21 -14.95
CA ALA A 377 -14.51 3.76 -15.67
C ALA A 377 -15.49 2.69 -16.20
N GLY A 378 -15.17 1.40 -16.08
CA GLY A 378 -15.94 0.30 -16.67
C GLY A 378 -15.87 0.24 -18.20
N LEU A 379 -14.87 0.91 -18.80
CA LEU A 379 -14.62 0.93 -20.24
C LEU A 379 -13.75 -0.24 -20.70
N LEU A 380 -13.07 -0.91 -19.78
CA LEU A 380 -12.40 -2.19 -19.97
C LEU A 380 -12.96 -3.20 -18.96
N ALA A 381 -13.27 -4.40 -19.42
CA ALA A 381 -13.73 -5.48 -18.55
C ALA A 381 -12.55 -6.16 -17.84
N GLU A 382 -12.84 -6.87 -16.76
CA GLU A 382 -11.87 -7.76 -16.13
C GLU A 382 -11.37 -8.80 -17.16
N GLY A 383 -10.04 -8.97 -17.24
CA GLY A 383 -9.41 -9.83 -18.23
C GLY A 383 -9.26 -9.21 -19.63
N GLU A 384 -9.61 -7.93 -19.82
CA GLU A 384 -9.23 -7.14 -21.00
C GLU A 384 -8.00 -6.27 -20.70
N MET A 385 -7.15 -6.05 -21.71
CA MET A 385 -6.00 -5.16 -21.62
C MET A 385 -5.82 -4.34 -22.91
N LEU A 386 -5.08 -3.23 -22.80
CA LEU A 386 -4.72 -2.41 -23.95
C LEU A 386 -3.43 -2.91 -24.59
N MET A 387 -3.43 -2.97 -25.92
CA MET A 387 -2.24 -3.29 -26.70
C MET A 387 -2.08 -2.28 -27.83
N LEU A 388 -0.87 -1.74 -28.00
CA LEU A 388 -0.56 -0.92 -29.16
C LEU A 388 -0.45 -1.79 -30.40
N ALA A 389 -1.14 -1.39 -31.47
CA ALA A 389 -1.12 -2.11 -32.73
C ALA A 389 -0.82 -1.20 -33.93
N PRO A 390 -0.06 -1.68 -34.93
CA PRO A 390 0.77 -2.91 -34.86
C PRO A 390 1.92 -2.76 -33.86
N ASP A 391 2.46 -3.87 -33.36
CA ASP A 391 3.58 -3.85 -32.40
C ASP A 391 4.76 -3.00 -32.92
N GLY A 392 5.27 -2.11 -32.07
CA GLY A 392 6.38 -1.22 -32.41
C GLY A 392 6.04 -0.16 -33.47
N CYS A 393 4.76 0.18 -33.64
CA CYS A 393 4.32 1.20 -34.59
C CYS A 393 4.99 2.57 -34.31
N PRO A 394 5.69 3.16 -35.31
CA PRO A 394 6.22 4.51 -35.18
C PRO A 394 5.15 5.56 -35.53
N ASP A 395 4.27 5.27 -36.49
CA ASP A 395 3.21 6.17 -36.97
C ASP A 395 1.87 5.43 -37.03
N ALA A 396 0.77 6.17 -36.85
CA ALA A 396 -0.60 5.65 -36.95
C ALA A 396 -0.94 4.47 -36.02
N CYS A 397 -0.37 4.46 -34.81
CA CYS A 397 -0.72 3.50 -33.77
C CYS A 397 -2.21 3.55 -33.42
N ARG A 398 -2.77 2.38 -33.10
CA ARG A 398 -4.08 2.25 -32.46
C ARG A 398 -3.95 1.48 -31.15
N LEU A 399 -4.93 1.65 -30.27
CA LEU A 399 -5.05 0.84 -29.07
C LEU A 399 -6.08 -0.27 -29.33
N ASP A 400 -5.60 -1.50 -29.48
CA ASP A 400 -6.47 -2.67 -29.52
C ASP A 400 -6.85 -3.05 -28.08
N VAL A 401 -8.11 -3.43 -27.89
CA VAL A 401 -8.57 -4.08 -26.66
C VAL A 401 -8.48 -5.58 -26.92
N ILE A 402 -7.63 -6.25 -26.15
CA ILE A 402 -7.42 -7.70 -26.26
C ILE A 402 -7.89 -8.40 -25.00
N ARG A 403 -8.40 -9.62 -25.16
CA ARG A 403 -8.73 -10.50 -24.04
C ARG A 403 -7.48 -11.29 -23.64
N ILE A 404 -7.11 -11.23 -22.36
CA ILE A 404 -5.88 -11.85 -21.83
C ILE A 404 -5.88 -13.37 -22.02
N ALA A 405 -7.05 -14.01 -21.90
CA ALA A 405 -7.16 -15.48 -21.92
C ALA A 405 -6.76 -16.13 -23.27
N ASP A 406 -7.04 -15.47 -24.39
CA ASP A 406 -6.87 -16.03 -25.74
C ASP A 406 -6.18 -15.06 -26.72
N ASN A 407 -5.78 -13.88 -26.25
CA ASN A 407 -5.23 -12.79 -27.04
C ASN A 407 -6.14 -12.33 -28.19
N ALA A 408 -7.45 -12.60 -28.10
CA ALA A 408 -8.40 -12.20 -29.13
C ALA A 408 -8.62 -10.68 -29.05
N GLN A 409 -8.56 -10.01 -30.20
CA GLN A 409 -8.99 -8.62 -30.31
C GLN A 409 -10.52 -8.55 -30.14
N VAL A 410 -10.97 -7.87 -29.11
CA VAL A 410 -12.40 -7.71 -28.76
C VAL A 410 -12.89 -6.27 -28.94
N GLY A 411 -11.98 -5.33 -29.22
CA GLY A 411 -12.34 -3.95 -29.51
C GLY A 411 -11.15 -3.09 -29.88
N ILE A 412 -11.42 -1.80 -30.06
CA ILE A 412 -10.41 -0.77 -30.30
C ILE A 412 -10.76 0.47 -29.46
N ILE A 413 -9.77 1.05 -28.80
CA ILE A 413 -9.84 2.38 -28.22
C ILE A 413 -9.21 3.38 -29.20
N ARG A 414 -9.95 4.45 -29.50
CA ARG A 414 -9.42 5.63 -30.19
C ARG A 414 -9.38 6.81 -29.24
N LEU A 415 -8.28 7.55 -29.29
CA LEU A 415 -8.12 8.84 -28.63
C LEU A 415 -8.36 9.93 -29.68
N ASP A 416 -9.37 10.78 -29.50
CA ASP A 416 -9.69 11.84 -30.47
C ASP A 416 -8.86 13.10 -30.23
N VAL A 417 -8.29 13.64 -31.31
CA VAL A 417 -7.59 14.94 -31.36
C VAL A 417 -8.04 15.83 -32.52
N GLN A 418 -8.96 15.36 -33.38
CA GLN A 418 -9.28 16.00 -34.66
C GLN A 418 -10.60 16.77 -34.65
N ALA A 419 -10.93 17.54 -33.61
CA ALA A 419 -12.08 18.45 -33.71
C ALA A 419 -12.13 19.61 -32.69
N GLY A 420 -11.13 19.78 -31.81
CA GLY A 420 -11.28 20.71 -30.69
C GLY A 420 -12.35 20.28 -29.68
N PHE A 421 -12.70 18.99 -29.66
CA PHE A 421 -13.52 18.36 -28.64
C PHE A 421 -12.62 17.71 -27.57
N PRO A 422 -13.04 17.73 -26.29
CA PRO A 422 -12.17 17.37 -25.16
C PRO A 422 -11.98 15.85 -25.06
N GLY A 423 -10.80 15.35 -25.44
CA GLY A 423 -10.23 14.10 -24.92
C GLY A 423 -11.09 12.87 -24.94
N GLU A 424 -11.81 12.67 -26.03
CA GLU A 424 -12.76 11.58 -26.10
C GLU A 424 -12.05 10.24 -26.32
N VAL A 425 -12.39 9.27 -25.48
CA VAL A 425 -12.15 7.86 -25.67
C VAL A 425 -13.39 7.26 -26.31
N TYR A 426 -13.20 6.59 -27.45
CA TYR A 426 -14.25 5.82 -28.08
C TYR A 426 -13.88 4.33 -28.20
N ARG A 427 -14.70 3.46 -27.59
CA ARG A 427 -14.59 1.99 -27.67
C ARG A 427 -15.42 1.41 -28.82
N ILE A 428 -14.75 0.93 -29.86
CA ILE A 428 -15.39 0.27 -31.02
C ILE A 428 -15.62 -1.22 -30.70
N GLY A 429 -16.89 -1.65 -30.67
CA GLY A 429 -17.33 -3.05 -30.58
C GLY A 429 -18.40 -3.40 -31.63
N GLU A 430 -18.91 -4.64 -31.64
CA GLU A 430 -19.73 -5.19 -32.76
C GLU A 430 -21.04 -4.45 -33.09
N THR A 431 -21.51 -3.46 -32.30
CA THR A 431 -22.79 -2.79 -32.62
C THR A 431 -23.00 -1.33 -32.19
N GLU A 432 -22.17 -0.68 -31.37
CA GLU A 432 -22.37 0.75 -31.09
C GLU A 432 -21.13 1.49 -30.63
N SER A 433 -21.15 2.79 -30.92
CA SER A 433 -20.10 3.75 -30.66
C SER A 433 -20.32 4.54 -29.35
N ALA A 434 -19.49 4.40 -28.32
CA ALA A 434 -19.65 5.15 -27.04
C ALA A 434 -18.49 6.12 -26.76
N HIS A 435 -18.81 7.41 -26.66
CA HIS A 435 -17.85 8.51 -26.44
C HIS A 435 -17.74 8.85 -24.95
N TRP A 436 -16.53 9.04 -24.47
CA TRP A 436 -16.24 9.32 -23.07
C TRP A 436 -15.17 10.39 -22.95
N ARG A 437 -15.38 11.41 -22.12
CA ARG A 437 -14.37 12.44 -21.84
C ARG A 437 -13.84 12.32 -20.43
N LEU A 438 -12.54 12.58 -20.27
CA LEU A 438 -11.86 12.62 -18.98
C LEU A 438 -11.97 14.04 -18.40
N ARG A 439 -12.63 14.19 -17.26
CA ARG A 439 -12.75 15.46 -16.54
C ARG A 439 -11.45 15.80 -15.82
N GLY A 440 -11.27 17.07 -15.45
CA GLY A 440 -10.06 17.52 -14.75
C GLY A 440 -9.82 16.87 -13.39
N ASP A 441 -10.87 16.34 -12.76
CA ASP A 441 -10.84 15.56 -11.51
C ASP A 441 -10.69 14.04 -11.75
N LEU A 442 -10.33 13.64 -12.97
CA LEU A 442 -10.20 12.25 -13.43
C LEU A 442 -11.47 11.41 -13.42
N THR A 443 -12.64 12.05 -13.26
CA THR A 443 -13.90 11.35 -13.48
C THR A 443 -14.21 11.22 -14.97
N TRP A 444 -14.82 10.10 -15.37
CA TRP A 444 -15.20 9.84 -16.75
C TRP A 444 -16.66 10.20 -17.00
N GLU A 445 -16.92 10.92 -18.07
CA GLU A 445 -18.27 11.34 -18.45
C GLU A 445 -18.61 10.85 -19.86
N ARG A 446 -19.76 10.17 -20.00
CA ARG A 446 -20.27 9.76 -21.30
C ARG A 446 -20.78 10.98 -22.06
N VAL A 447 -20.24 11.22 -23.26
CA VAL A 447 -20.68 12.29 -24.15
C VAL A 447 -21.84 11.77 -25.01
N GLY A 448 -22.92 12.55 -25.11
CA GLY A 448 -24.03 12.26 -26.01
C GLY A 448 -23.60 12.36 -27.47
N GLN A 449 -24.15 11.50 -28.34
CA GLN A 449 -23.91 11.53 -29.80
C GLN A 449 -24.39 12.83 -30.45
#